data_AF-A0A7J0GAR7-F1
#
_entry.id   AF-A0A7J0GAR7-F1
#
_cell.length_a   1.000
_cell.length_b   1.000
_cell.length_c   1.000
_cell.angle_alpha   90.00
_cell.angle_beta   90.00
_cell.angle_gamma   90.00
#
_symmetry.space_group_name_H-M   'P 1'
#
loop_
_entity.id
_entity.type
_entity.pdbx_description
1 polymer ?
#
loop_
_entity_poly.entity_id
_entity_poly.type
_entity_poly.pdbx_seq_one_letter_code
_entity_poly.pdbx_strand_id
1 'polypeptide(L)'
;MEIRLYRVSAWMSAPAKQISFEKATKDGFHRLFQYIQGANLNWSRISMTVPVLTSIVPEAGPLHSSAYFVSLYLPFKFQSNPPVPLPELNLQPDSWPSRCIAVRKFSGFAKDYNIVEEAEKLSISLSRSPWANSTSSKSEYAYSIAQYNSPFKIIGRVNEVWVELNESALDSCKSNGVASY
;
A
#
# COMPACT_ATOMS: atom_id res chain seq x y z
N MET A 1 -2.83 5.84 16.70
CA MET A 1 -1.80 5.27 15.79
C MET A 1 -1.42 3.91 16.33
N GLU A 2 -1.06 2.98 15.46
CA GLU A 2 -0.64 1.63 15.79
C GLU A 2 0.67 1.34 15.03
N ILE A 3 1.57 0.57 15.62
CA ILE A 3 2.80 0.12 14.97
C ILE A 3 2.63 -1.36 14.65
N ARG A 4 2.82 -1.74 13.38
CA ARG A 4 2.64 -3.11 12.90
C ARG A 4 3.91 -3.63 12.25
N LEU A 5 4.31 -4.84 12.62
CA LEU A 5 5.34 -5.58 11.91
C LEU A 5 4.69 -6.40 10.79
N TYR A 6 4.95 -6.03 9.54
CA TYR A 6 4.61 -6.87 8.40
C TYR A 6 5.76 -7.82 8.10
N ARG A 7 5.42 -9.08 7.90
CA ARG A 7 6.38 -10.12 7.50
C ARG A 7 6.72 -9.99 6.02
N VAL A 8 7.69 -10.79 5.58
CA VAL A 8 8.01 -10.92 4.16
C VAL A 8 6.74 -11.28 3.40
N SER A 9 6.45 -10.55 2.33
CA SER A 9 5.23 -10.76 1.55
C SER A 9 5.42 -10.40 0.08
N ALA A 10 4.73 -11.12 -0.80
CA ALA A 10 4.63 -10.83 -2.22
C ALA A 10 3.35 -10.07 -2.53
N TRP A 11 3.51 -9.02 -3.34
CA TRP A 11 2.47 -8.15 -3.85
C TRP A 11 2.58 -8.11 -5.38
N MET A 12 1.48 -7.74 -6.02
CA MET A 12 1.48 -7.32 -7.41
C MET A 12 1.21 -5.83 -7.47
N SER A 13 2.08 -5.08 -8.13
CA SER A 13 2.08 -3.62 -8.14
C SER A 13 1.84 -3.09 -9.56
N ALA A 14 1.04 -2.04 -9.65
CA ALA A 14 0.66 -1.35 -10.87
C ALA A 14 1.19 0.09 -10.81
N PRO A 15 2.27 0.44 -11.53
CA PRO A 15 2.71 1.82 -11.64
C PRO A 15 1.64 2.66 -12.37
N ALA A 16 1.29 3.80 -11.81
CA ALA A 16 0.29 4.73 -12.33
C ALA A 16 0.87 6.14 -12.44
N LYS A 17 0.96 6.64 -13.67
CA LYS A 17 1.37 8.01 -13.99
C LYS A 17 0.16 8.93 -14.12
N GLN A 18 -0.63 9.03 -13.05
CA GLN A 18 -1.78 9.91 -12.95
C GLN A 18 -1.46 11.09 -12.04
N ILE A 19 -2.11 12.23 -12.24
CA ILE A 19 -1.97 13.40 -11.37
C ILE A 19 -2.80 13.31 -10.08
N SER A 20 -3.80 12.43 -10.06
CA SER A 20 -4.77 12.26 -8.98
C SER A 20 -4.64 10.87 -8.38
N PHE A 21 -4.63 10.80 -7.06
CA PHE A 21 -4.66 9.58 -6.28
C PHE A 21 -5.87 8.72 -6.64
N GLU A 22 -7.05 9.32 -6.80
CA GLU A 22 -8.27 8.57 -7.10
C GLU A 22 -8.22 7.92 -8.48
N LYS A 23 -7.72 8.67 -9.48
CA LYS A 23 -7.52 8.15 -10.84
C LYS A 23 -6.45 7.07 -10.86
N ALA A 24 -5.31 7.32 -10.18
CA ALA A 24 -4.23 6.34 -10.05
C ALA A 24 -4.74 5.03 -9.45
N THR A 25 -5.45 5.12 -8.32
CA THR A 25 -6.02 3.98 -7.61
C THR A 25 -6.97 3.20 -8.51
N LYS A 26 -7.90 3.88 -9.18
CA LYS A 26 -8.87 3.24 -10.07
C LYS A 26 -8.20 2.52 -11.23
N ASP A 27 -7.27 3.17 -11.92
CA ASP A 27 -6.61 2.65 -13.11
C ASP A 27 -5.65 1.50 -12.76
N GLY A 28 -4.88 1.63 -11.68
CA GLY A 28 -4.00 0.57 -11.18
C GLY A 28 -4.80 -0.65 -10.70
N PHE A 29 -5.85 -0.41 -9.92
CA PHE A 29 -6.72 -1.48 -9.43
C PHE A 29 -7.44 -2.21 -10.57
N HIS A 30 -7.87 -1.51 -11.62
CA HIS A 30 -8.51 -2.16 -12.77
C HIS A 30 -7.59 -3.20 -13.41
N ARG A 31 -6.31 -2.89 -13.59
CA ARG A 31 -5.30 -3.80 -14.16
C ARG A 31 -4.99 -4.96 -13.22
N LEU A 32 -4.85 -4.68 -11.92
CA LEU A 32 -4.72 -5.73 -10.90
C LEU A 32 -5.94 -6.66 -10.85
N PHE A 33 -7.14 -6.11 -11.05
CA PHE A 33 -8.37 -6.89 -11.09
C PHE A 33 -8.39 -7.82 -12.31
N GLN A 34 -8.00 -7.34 -13.50
CA GLN A 34 -7.84 -8.19 -14.68
C GLN A 34 -6.86 -9.34 -14.41
N TYR A 35 -5.71 -9.04 -13.79
CA TYR A 35 -4.70 -10.03 -13.42
C TYR A 35 -5.26 -11.14 -12.53
N ILE A 36 -5.93 -10.80 -11.42
CA ILE A 36 -6.50 -11.80 -10.50
C ILE A 36 -7.67 -12.58 -11.12
N GLN A 37 -8.31 -12.03 -12.15
CA GLN A 37 -9.38 -12.69 -12.90
C GLN A 37 -8.89 -13.63 -14.00
N GLY A 38 -7.57 -13.76 -14.18
CA GLY A 38 -6.95 -14.72 -15.11
C GLY A 38 -6.15 -14.09 -16.25
N ALA A 39 -5.97 -12.77 -16.29
CA ALA A 39 -5.06 -12.13 -17.25
C ALA A 39 -3.59 -12.28 -16.80
N ASN A 40 -3.13 -13.52 -16.76
CA ASN A 40 -1.77 -13.94 -16.46
C ASN A 40 -1.43 -15.18 -17.31
N LEU A 41 -0.15 -15.48 -17.48
CA LEU A 41 0.30 -16.54 -18.40
C LEU A 41 -0.26 -17.94 -18.11
N ASN A 42 -0.77 -18.16 -16.90
CA ASN A 42 -1.31 -19.45 -16.47
C ASN A 42 -2.85 -19.46 -16.38
N TRP A 43 -3.53 -18.39 -16.84
CA TRP A 43 -4.98 -18.18 -16.71
C TRP A 43 -5.52 -18.42 -15.29
N SER A 44 -4.66 -18.24 -14.29
CA SER A 44 -4.96 -18.60 -12.91
C SER A 44 -5.84 -17.55 -12.29
N ARG A 45 -6.94 -17.97 -11.66
CA ARG A 45 -7.76 -17.07 -10.83
C ARG A 45 -7.16 -16.97 -9.44
N ILE A 46 -6.96 -15.74 -8.99
CA ILE A 46 -6.38 -15.40 -7.70
C ILE A 46 -7.51 -14.80 -6.86
N SER A 47 -7.66 -15.27 -5.62
CA SER A 47 -8.67 -14.71 -4.72
C SER A 47 -8.34 -13.26 -4.39
N MET A 48 -9.36 -12.41 -4.40
CA MET A 48 -9.22 -11.01 -3.97
C MET A 48 -8.73 -10.94 -2.52
N THR A 49 -7.86 -9.97 -2.25
CA THR A 49 -7.34 -9.67 -0.91
C THR A 49 -7.61 -8.21 -0.57
N VAL A 50 -7.48 -7.88 0.70
CA VAL A 50 -7.53 -6.51 1.20
C VAL A 50 -6.33 -6.29 2.13
N PRO A 51 -5.82 -5.05 2.25
CA PRO A 51 -6.27 -3.84 1.55
C PRO A 51 -5.75 -3.74 0.11
N VAL A 52 -6.39 -2.89 -0.70
CA VAL A 52 -5.74 -2.29 -1.87
C VAL A 52 -4.88 -1.14 -1.36
N LEU A 53 -3.59 -1.20 -1.63
CA LEU A 53 -2.64 -0.18 -1.19
C LEU A 53 -2.34 0.76 -2.35
N THR A 54 -2.32 2.07 -2.10
CA THR A 54 -1.81 3.04 -3.07
C THR A 54 -0.72 3.87 -2.41
N SER A 55 0.50 3.70 -2.89
CA SER A 55 1.72 4.32 -2.39
C SER A 55 2.10 5.53 -3.26
N ILE A 56 2.54 6.61 -2.60
CA ILE A 56 2.83 7.89 -3.26
C ILE A 56 4.35 8.10 -3.30
N VAL A 57 4.89 8.27 -4.50
CA VAL A 57 6.28 8.69 -4.74
C VAL A 57 6.27 10.17 -5.13
N PRO A 58 6.73 11.08 -4.26
CA PRO A 58 6.76 12.51 -4.57
C PRO A 58 7.69 12.80 -5.75
N GLU A 59 7.35 13.82 -6.55
CA GLU A 59 8.15 14.35 -7.66
C GLU A 59 8.51 13.36 -8.80
N ALA A 60 8.02 12.12 -8.75
CA ALA A 60 8.30 11.09 -9.76
C ALA A 60 7.25 11.02 -10.90
N GLY A 61 6.24 11.89 -10.88
CA GLY A 61 5.16 11.97 -11.85
C GLY A 61 5.40 13.01 -12.95
N PRO A 62 4.54 13.06 -13.98
CA PRO A 62 4.62 14.06 -15.05
C PRO A 62 4.58 15.49 -14.48
N LEU A 63 5.37 16.41 -15.05
CA LEU A 63 5.43 17.82 -14.61
C LEU A 63 5.79 17.97 -13.11
N HIS A 64 6.66 17.11 -12.58
CA HIS A 64 7.04 17.09 -11.16
C HIS A 64 5.88 16.80 -10.19
N SER A 65 4.78 16.21 -10.69
CA SER A 65 3.71 15.68 -9.84
C SER A 65 4.16 14.41 -9.11
N SER A 66 3.31 13.84 -8.26
CA SER A 66 3.59 12.55 -7.64
C SER A 66 3.34 11.40 -8.63
N ALA A 67 4.12 10.33 -8.53
CA ALA A 67 3.78 9.04 -9.12
C ALA A 67 3.13 8.14 -8.07
N TYR A 68 2.36 7.16 -8.54
CA TYR A 68 1.61 6.26 -7.67
C TYR A 68 1.92 4.80 -8.01
N PHE A 69 1.98 3.96 -6.99
CA PHE A 69 1.97 2.51 -7.13
C PHE A 69 0.73 1.96 -6.45
N VAL A 70 -0.12 1.25 -7.19
CA VAL A 70 -1.26 0.54 -6.62
C VAL A 70 -0.86 -0.91 -6.44
N SER A 71 -1.01 -1.47 -5.25
CA SER A 71 -0.53 -2.80 -4.92
C SER A 71 -1.63 -3.65 -4.30
N LEU A 72 -1.63 -4.93 -4.67
CA LEU A 72 -2.52 -5.94 -4.12
C LEU A 72 -1.71 -7.09 -3.52
N TYR A 73 -2.04 -7.47 -2.29
CA TYR A 73 -1.40 -8.59 -1.60
C TYR A 73 -1.76 -9.90 -2.29
N LEU A 74 -0.80 -10.80 -2.48
CA LEU A 74 -1.08 -12.10 -3.09
C LEU A 74 -1.44 -13.14 -2.02
N PRO A 75 -2.50 -13.97 -2.18
CA PRO A 75 -2.80 -15.03 -1.23
C PRO A 75 -1.63 -15.99 -1.00
N PHE A 76 -1.61 -16.67 0.15
CA PHE A 76 -0.53 -17.59 0.56
C PHE A 76 -0.04 -18.53 -0.56
N LYS A 77 -0.97 -19.11 -1.34
CA LYS A 77 -0.68 -19.99 -2.48
C LYS A 77 0.29 -19.38 -3.51
N PHE A 78 0.27 -18.06 -3.68
CA PHE A 78 1.02 -17.33 -4.70
C PHE A 78 2.17 -16.49 -4.11
N GLN A 79 2.45 -16.60 -2.80
CA GLN A 79 3.51 -15.86 -2.13
C GLN A 79 4.91 -16.21 -2.65
N SER A 80 5.18 -17.50 -2.89
CA SER A 80 6.49 -17.96 -3.35
C SER A 80 6.67 -17.89 -4.87
N ASN A 81 5.59 -18.05 -5.63
CA ASN A 81 5.62 -18.07 -7.08
C ASN A 81 4.36 -17.42 -7.67
N PRO A 82 4.32 -16.09 -7.78
CA PRO A 82 3.18 -15.38 -8.32
C PRO A 82 3.03 -15.65 -9.83
N PRO A 83 1.80 -15.83 -10.36
CA PRO A 83 1.60 -15.95 -11.80
C PRO A 83 2.14 -14.72 -12.52
N VAL A 84 2.81 -14.92 -13.66
CA VAL A 84 3.36 -13.82 -14.45
C VAL A 84 2.23 -13.06 -15.13
N PRO A 85 2.09 -11.74 -14.91
CA PRO A 85 1.03 -10.94 -15.53
C PRO A 85 1.24 -10.85 -17.04
N LEU A 86 0.16 -10.62 -17.81
CA LEU A 86 0.30 -10.32 -19.23
C LEU A 86 1.00 -8.97 -19.43
N PRO A 87 1.93 -8.84 -20.39
CA PRO A 87 2.72 -7.61 -20.58
C PRO A 87 1.87 -6.34 -20.75
N GLU A 88 0.73 -6.44 -21.43
CA GLU A 88 -0.21 -5.34 -21.66
C GLU A 88 -0.81 -4.74 -20.38
N LEU A 89 -0.81 -5.47 -19.26
CA LEU A 89 -1.27 -4.95 -17.97
C LEU A 89 -0.26 -4.00 -17.32
N ASN A 90 1.02 -4.06 -17.73
CA ASN A 90 2.10 -3.28 -17.14
C ASN A 90 2.09 -3.37 -15.60
N LEU A 91 2.17 -4.61 -15.10
CA LEU A 91 2.23 -4.95 -13.68
C LEU A 91 3.61 -5.51 -13.35
N GLN A 92 4.05 -5.28 -12.13
CA GLN A 92 5.33 -5.78 -11.64
C GLN A 92 5.13 -6.55 -10.32
N PRO A 93 5.73 -7.76 -10.19
CA PRO A 93 5.85 -8.42 -8.90
C PRO A 93 6.65 -7.53 -7.94
N ASP A 94 6.20 -7.45 -6.69
CA ASP A 94 6.82 -6.62 -5.67
C ASP A 94 6.99 -7.44 -4.39
N SER A 95 8.24 -7.73 -4.05
CA SER A 95 8.58 -8.53 -2.87
C SER A 95 8.96 -7.60 -1.73
N TRP A 96 8.11 -7.56 -0.72
CA TRP A 96 8.33 -6.76 0.46
C TRP A 96 9.13 -7.56 1.49
N PRO A 97 10.33 -7.12 1.88
CA PRO A 97 10.98 -7.65 3.08
C PRO A 97 10.14 -7.30 4.33
N SER A 98 10.45 -7.96 5.45
CA SER A 98 9.82 -7.62 6.72
C SER A 98 10.11 -6.16 7.06
N ARG A 99 9.05 -5.42 7.39
CA ARG A 99 9.10 -3.97 7.61
C ARG A 99 8.13 -3.57 8.71
N CYS A 100 8.49 -2.50 9.40
CA CYS A 100 7.65 -1.94 10.45
C CYS A 100 6.90 -0.72 9.90
N ILE A 101 5.58 -0.73 10.05
CA ILE A 101 4.69 0.29 9.49
C ILE A 101 3.94 0.97 10.62
N ALA A 102 4.01 2.29 10.63
CA ALA A 102 3.12 3.11 11.45
C ALA A 102 1.80 3.31 10.72
N VAL A 103 0.71 3.04 11.42
CA VAL A 103 -0.64 2.99 10.86
C VAL A 103 -1.56 3.95 11.61
N ARG A 104 -2.36 4.70 10.86
CA ARG A 104 -3.50 5.45 11.42
C ARG A 104 -4.77 5.17 10.62
N LYS A 105 -5.79 4.68 11.31
CA LYS A 105 -7.15 4.47 10.75
C LYS A 105 -7.90 5.78 10.59
N PHE A 106 -8.67 5.90 9.52
CA PHE A 106 -9.62 6.98 9.30
C PHE A 106 -10.88 6.50 8.58
N SER A 107 -11.97 7.23 8.79
CA SER A 107 -13.29 6.94 8.24
C SER A 107 -13.57 7.72 6.95
N GLY A 108 -14.62 7.32 6.23
CA GLY A 108 -15.06 7.99 5.02
C GLY A 108 -14.35 7.49 3.76
N PHE A 109 -14.36 8.28 2.69
CA PHE A 109 -13.65 7.95 1.46
C PHE A 109 -12.24 8.53 1.49
N ALA A 110 -11.26 7.77 1.01
CA ALA A 110 -9.96 8.32 0.65
C ALA A 110 -10.08 9.05 -0.69
N LYS A 111 -9.75 10.34 -0.70
CA LYS A 111 -9.96 11.28 -1.81
C LYS A 111 -8.77 12.21 -1.94
N ASP A 112 -8.57 12.78 -3.12
CA ASP A 112 -7.43 13.70 -3.38
C ASP A 112 -7.36 14.83 -2.34
N TYR A 113 -8.50 15.33 -1.88
CA TYR A 113 -8.56 16.46 -0.94
C TYR A 113 -8.24 16.11 0.52
N ASN A 114 -8.24 14.83 0.93
CA ASN A 114 -8.09 14.47 2.35
C ASN A 114 -6.91 13.55 2.69
N ILE A 115 -6.35 12.83 1.71
CA ILE A 115 -5.27 11.87 2.00
C ILE A 115 -4.01 12.54 2.60
N VAL A 116 -3.72 13.78 2.18
CA VAL A 116 -2.59 14.56 2.70
C VAL A 116 -2.84 14.94 4.16
N GLU A 117 -4.04 15.43 4.49
CA GLU A 117 -4.42 15.77 5.86
C GLU A 117 -4.35 14.55 6.79
N GLU A 118 -4.80 13.38 6.32
CA GLU A 118 -4.72 12.15 7.12
C GLU A 118 -3.27 11.67 7.31
N ALA A 119 -2.39 11.91 6.34
CA ALA A 119 -0.95 11.66 6.45
C ALA A 119 -0.27 12.62 7.43
N GLU A 120 -0.62 13.91 7.41
CA GLU A 120 -0.14 14.89 8.40
C GLU A 120 -0.56 14.51 9.82
N LYS A 121 -1.81 14.08 10.03
CA LYS A 121 -2.28 13.58 11.33
C LYS A 121 -1.48 12.38 11.83
N LEU A 122 -1.07 11.48 10.93
CA LEU A 122 -0.17 10.37 11.28
C LEU A 122 1.24 10.89 11.62
N SER A 123 1.79 11.81 10.83
CA SER A 123 3.10 12.43 11.09
C SER A 123 3.16 13.13 12.46
N ILE A 124 2.13 13.89 12.82
CA ILE A 124 2.00 14.52 14.15
C ILE A 124 1.91 13.46 15.26
N SER A 125 1.22 12.35 15.01
CA SER A 125 1.14 11.25 15.98
C SER A 125 2.50 10.57 16.18
N LEU A 126 3.26 10.41 15.10
CA LEU A 126 4.61 9.84 15.11
C LEU A 126 5.59 10.73 15.87
N SER A 127 5.59 12.04 15.61
CA SER A 127 6.51 13.00 16.24
C SER A 127 6.32 13.12 17.75
N ARG A 128 5.14 12.77 18.26
CA ARG A 128 4.81 12.73 19.70
C ARG A 128 5.00 11.35 20.33
N SER A 129 5.55 10.39 19.60
CA SER A 129 5.76 9.01 20.05
C SER A 129 7.24 8.68 20.17
N PRO A 130 7.61 7.55 20.80
CA PRO A 130 8.99 7.06 20.81
C PRO A 130 9.60 6.84 19.41
N TRP A 131 8.78 6.82 18.36
CA TRP A 131 9.16 6.57 16.96
C TRP A 131 9.40 7.85 16.15
N ALA A 132 9.46 9.03 16.80
CA ALA A 132 9.57 10.33 16.12
C ALA A 132 10.74 10.41 15.11
N ASN A 133 11.86 9.78 15.43
CA ASN A 133 13.07 9.78 14.59
C ASN A 133 13.25 8.47 13.81
N SER A 134 12.18 7.68 13.70
CA SER A 134 12.21 6.34 13.12
C SER A 134 11.64 6.28 11.71
N THR A 135 11.31 7.39 11.05
CA THR A 135 10.82 7.36 9.66
C THR A 135 11.94 6.98 8.70
N SER A 136 11.66 6.08 7.76
CA SER A 136 12.66 5.64 6.79
C SER A 136 12.89 6.69 5.71
N SER A 137 14.09 7.27 5.66
CA SER A 137 14.53 8.10 4.53
C SER A 137 14.88 7.29 3.28
N LYS A 138 14.97 5.96 3.40
CA LYS A 138 15.21 5.03 2.29
C LYS A 138 13.93 4.58 1.59
N SER A 139 12.76 4.80 2.20
CA SER A 139 11.49 4.48 1.55
C SER A 139 11.32 5.38 0.34
N GLU A 140 11.13 4.79 -0.84
CA GLU A 140 10.76 5.55 -2.05
C GLU A 140 9.38 6.21 -1.90
N TYR A 141 8.54 5.68 -1.01
CA TYR A 141 7.20 6.18 -0.73
C TYR A 141 7.20 7.19 0.41
N ALA A 142 6.53 8.32 0.20
CA ALA A 142 6.26 9.29 1.27
C ALA A 142 5.26 8.73 2.29
N TYR A 143 4.16 8.16 1.81
CA TYR A 143 3.16 7.42 2.58
C TYR A 143 2.34 6.54 1.64
N SER A 144 1.52 5.66 2.21
CA SER A 144 0.58 4.83 1.45
C SER A 144 -0.82 4.89 2.06
N ILE A 145 -1.84 4.75 1.24
CA ILE A 145 -3.24 4.64 1.66
C ILE A 145 -3.72 3.21 1.44
N ALA A 146 -4.15 2.56 2.51
CA ALA A 146 -4.72 1.22 2.49
C ALA A 146 -6.25 1.31 2.53
N GLN A 147 -6.91 0.79 1.50
CA GLN A 147 -8.37 0.81 1.36
C GLN A 147 -8.93 -0.61 1.46
N TYR A 148 -9.75 -0.86 2.47
CA TYR A 148 -10.26 -2.20 2.80
C TYR A 148 -11.63 -2.52 2.22
N ASN A 149 -12.31 -1.53 1.63
CA ASN A 149 -13.71 -1.65 1.28
C ASN A 149 -13.96 -1.44 -0.21
N SER A 150 -14.85 -2.29 -0.74
CA SER A 150 -15.42 -2.15 -2.08
C SER A 150 -15.92 -0.72 -2.35
N PRO A 151 -15.79 -0.20 -3.58
CA PRO A 151 -16.30 1.11 -3.95
C PRO A 151 -17.80 1.29 -3.66
N PHE A 152 -18.57 0.19 -3.62
CA PHE A 152 -20.02 0.21 -3.36
C PHE A 152 -20.38 0.28 -1.86
N LYS A 153 -19.42 0.11 -0.94
CA LYS A 153 -19.69 0.21 0.51
C LYS A 153 -19.72 1.68 0.94
N ILE A 154 -20.88 2.21 1.29
CA ILE A 154 -21.02 3.65 1.58
C ILE A 154 -20.80 3.98 3.08
N ILE A 155 -21.29 3.15 4.00
CA ILE A 155 -21.22 3.37 5.46
C ILE A 155 -20.18 2.44 6.10
N GLY A 156 -19.52 2.91 7.17
CA GLY A 156 -18.56 2.09 7.94
C GLY A 156 -17.32 1.72 7.13
N ARG A 157 -16.86 2.66 6.29
CA ARG A 157 -15.61 2.52 5.54
C ARG A 157 -14.41 2.69 6.49
N VAL A 158 -13.43 1.83 6.32
CA VAL A 158 -12.15 1.85 7.03
C VAL A 158 -11.05 2.00 5.98
N ASN A 159 -10.30 3.08 6.09
CA ASN A 159 -9.04 3.25 5.38
C ASN A 159 -7.94 3.49 6.41
N GLU A 160 -6.70 3.32 5.99
CA GLU A 160 -5.53 3.57 6.81
C GLU A 160 -4.49 4.36 6.04
N VAL A 161 -3.76 5.24 6.73
CA VAL A 161 -2.50 5.82 6.24
C VAL A 161 -1.35 5.05 6.85
N TRP A 162 -0.38 4.69 6.01
CA TRP A 162 0.79 3.88 6.34
C TRP A 162 2.06 4.68 6.06
N VAL A 163 2.99 4.68 7.01
CA VAL A 163 4.35 5.21 6.86
C VAL A 163 5.35 4.16 7.31
N GLU A 164 6.37 3.90 6.49
CA GLU A 164 7.41 2.93 6.79
C GLU A 164 8.45 3.50 7.76
N LEU A 165 8.74 2.72 8.80
CA LEU A 165 9.79 3.03 9.76
C LEU A 165 11.13 2.42 9.31
N ASN A 166 12.23 3.01 9.75
CA ASN A 166 13.59 2.61 9.40
C ASN A 166 14.01 1.27 10.04
N GLU A 167 15.13 0.73 9.60
CA GLU A 167 15.62 -0.59 10.04
C GLU A 167 15.91 -0.64 11.55
N SER A 168 16.36 0.45 12.18
CA SER A 168 16.60 0.49 13.63
C SER A 168 15.31 0.39 14.46
N ALA A 169 14.18 0.77 13.88
CA ALA A 169 12.86 0.54 14.47
C ALA A 169 12.40 -0.93 14.36
N LEU A 170 12.97 -1.73 13.46
CA LEU A 170 12.49 -3.09 13.19
C LEU A 170 12.65 -4.01 14.38
N ASP A 171 13.74 -3.93 15.14
CA ASP A 171 13.97 -4.80 16.29
C ASP A 171 13.06 -4.43 17.47
N SER A 172 12.82 -3.12 17.67
CA SER A 172 11.82 -2.63 18.63
C SER A 172 10.39 -2.98 18.20
N CYS A 173 10.15 -3.14 16.90
CA CYS A 173 8.86 -3.53 16.35
C CYS A 173 8.61 -5.03 16.48
N LYS A 174 9.66 -5.86 16.32
CA LYS A 174 9.62 -7.30 16.60
C LYS A 174 9.36 -7.60 18.08
N SER A 175 9.91 -6.81 19.00
CA SER A 175 9.71 -7.01 20.45
C SER A 175 8.33 -6.56 20.94
N ASN A 176 7.73 -5.54 20.29
CA ASN A 176 6.41 -5.00 20.67
C ASN A 176 5.24 -5.54 19.82
N GLY A 177 5.51 -6.24 18.72
CA GLY A 177 4.49 -6.64 17.74
C GLY A 177 3.80 -7.96 18.07
N VAL A 178 2.50 -7.90 18.39
CA VAL A 178 1.60 -9.03 18.15
C VAL A 178 1.53 -9.23 16.64
N ALA A 179 1.96 -10.40 16.15
CA ALA A 179 1.96 -10.71 14.72
C ALA A 179 0.55 -10.56 14.12
N SER A 180 0.36 -9.58 13.24
CA SER A 180 -0.83 -9.49 12.39
C SER A 180 -0.53 -10.18 11.05
N TYR A 181 -1.47 -11.07 10.69
CA TYR A 181 -1.49 -12.08 9.62
C TYR A 181 -0.73 -11.80 8.33
#